data_AF-A0A835A6K5-F1
#
_entry.id   AF-A0A835A6K5-F1
#
_cell.length_a   1.000
_cell.length_b   1.000
_cell.length_c   1.000
_cell.angle_alpha   90.00
_cell.angle_beta   90.00
_cell.angle_gamma   90.00
#
_symmetry.space_group_name_H-M   'P 1'
#
loop_
_entity.id
_entity.type
_entity.pdbx_description
1 polymer ?
#
loop_
_entity_poly.entity_id
_entity_poly.type
_entity_poly.pdbx_seq_one_letter_code
_entity_poly.pdbx_strand_id
1 'polypeptide(L)'
;MGFTVQLTGLLGAVSSPPLAQPHCSCSGAKTKQSCSPLRAPPRPQLVRRRLRAVQVGGEPSAAGAAPEEAQEEPSIDFAFVAPRLLPDGTPDVHYRTARGGQKLRDIMLENYIDLYGPYDKFLLNCSGGGVCGTCIVEVVEGKEMLSPKTEVEKEMLKRKPKTWRLACQATVGNADSTGQMVIQQLPEWKVHEWDKQK
;
A
#
# COMPACT_ATOMS: atom_id res chain seq x y z
N MET A 1 67.32 -27.68 4.77
CA MET A 1 66.66 -27.14 5.97
C MET A 1 65.18 -27.03 5.65
N GLY A 2 64.42 -28.08 5.93
CA GLY A 2 63.00 -28.19 5.59
C GLY A 2 62.13 -27.82 6.80
N PHE A 3 61.18 -26.92 6.61
CA PHE A 3 60.15 -26.60 7.59
C PHE A 3 58.84 -27.27 7.17
N THR A 4 58.45 -28.33 7.87
CA THR A 4 57.13 -28.94 7.77
C THR A 4 56.19 -28.23 8.75
N VAL A 5 55.18 -27.53 8.24
CA VAL A 5 54.09 -26.97 9.05
C VAL A 5 52.99 -28.02 9.15
N GLN A 6 52.80 -28.60 10.34
CA GLN A 6 51.65 -29.47 10.61
C GLN A 6 50.41 -28.61 10.92
N LEU A 7 49.33 -28.87 10.19
CA LEU A 7 48.02 -28.27 10.41
C LEU A 7 47.15 -29.28 11.18
N THR A 8 47.06 -29.13 12.50
CA THR A 8 46.15 -29.91 13.34
C THR A 8 44.75 -29.32 13.27
N GLY A 9 43.84 -30.02 12.59
CA GLY A 9 42.41 -29.71 12.57
C GLY A 9 41.73 -30.15 13.86
N LEU A 10 41.15 -29.19 14.61
CA LEU A 10 40.23 -29.44 15.71
C LEU A 10 38.79 -29.46 15.16
N LEU A 11 38.23 -30.66 15.02
CA LEU A 11 36.80 -30.88 14.76
C LEU A 11 36.02 -30.59 16.05
N GLY A 12 35.43 -29.40 16.14
CA GLY A 12 34.44 -29.06 17.16
C GLY A 12 33.08 -29.69 16.82
N ALA A 13 32.64 -30.66 17.61
CA ALA A 13 31.31 -31.24 17.53
C ALA A 13 30.28 -30.25 18.08
N VAL A 14 29.40 -29.74 17.21
CA VAL A 14 28.20 -29.00 17.62
C VAL A 14 27.08 -30.00 17.90
N SER A 15 26.69 -30.13 19.17
CA SER A 15 25.56 -30.95 19.59
C SER A 15 24.28 -30.12 19.53
N SER A 16 23.43 -30.36 18.53
CA SER A 16 22.06 -29.82 18.49
C SER A 16 21.10 -30.70 19.32
N PRO A 17 20.14 -30.12 20.06
CA PRO A 17 19.12 -30.90 20.76
C PRO A 17 18.07 -31.47 19.78
N PRO A 18 17.46 -32.63 20.07
CA PRO A 18 16.49 -33.25 19.17
C PRO A 18 15.14 -32.52 19.19
N LEU A 19 14.64 -32.22 18.00
CA LEU A 19 13.29 -31.75 17.75
C LEU A 19 12.31 -32.93 17.95
N ALA A 20 11.40 -32.81 18.91
CA ALA A 20 10.36 -33.82 19.17
C ALA A 20 9.37 -33.87 18.00
N GLN A 21 9.16 -35.08 17.46
CA GLN A 21 8.13 -35.38 16.47
C GLN A 21 6.78 -35.66 17.16
N PRO A 22 5.64 -35.16 16.66
CA PRO A 22 4.34 -35.59 17.12
C PRO A 22 3.97 -36.91 16.43
N HIS A 23 4.08 -38.03 17.15
CA HIS A 23 3.44 -39.28 16.75
C HIS A 23 2.01 -39.30 17.32
N CYS A 24 1.01 -39.18 16.45
CA CYS A 24 -0.37 -39.50 16.80
C CYS A 24 -0.57 -41.01 16.63
N SER A 25 -0.48 -41.75 17.73
CA SER A 25 -0.90 -43.15 17.77
C SER A 25 -2.39 -43.20 18.11
N CYS A 26 -3.20 -43.68 17.17
CA CYS A 26 -4.60 -43.99 17.39
C CYS A 26 -4.71 -45.39 18.02
N SER A 27 -5.27 -45.47 19.22
CA SER A 27 -5.77 -46.72 19.79
C SER A 27 -7.01 -46.40 20.60
N GLY A 28 -8.14 -46.95 20.15
CA GLY A 28 -9.44 -46.73 20.75
C GLY A 28 -9.53 -47.41 22.12
N ALA A 29 -10.07 -46.67 23.09
CA ALA A 29 -10.66 -47.23 24.29
C ALA A 29 -11.90 -46.39 24.64
N LYS A 30 -13.02 -47.09 24.82
CA LYS A 30 -14.33 -46.52 25.12
C LYS A 30 -14.33 -45.94 26.54
N THR A 31 -14.45 -44.63 26.68
CA THR A 31 -14.79 -43.98 27.96
C THR A 31 -15.88 -42.94 27.72
N LYS A 32 -16.98 -43.08 28.46
CA LYS A 32 -18.15 -42.20 28.43
C LYS A 32 -17.74 -40.78 28.82
N GLN A 33 -17.82 -39.83 27.89
CA GLN A 33 -17.64 -38.42 28.19
C GLN A 33 -18.96 -37.85 28.73
N SER A 34 -18.93 -37.40 29.98
CA SER A 34 -19.93 -36.49 30.54
C SER A 34 -19.55 -35.07 30.14
N CYS A 35 -20.31 -34.45 29.25
CA CYS A 35 -20.12 -33.04 28.88
C CYS A 35 -20.81 -32.17 29.94
N SER A 36 -20.01 -31.47 30.75
CA SER A 36 -20.51 -30.33 31.53
C SER A 36 -20.68 -29.12 30.60
N PRO A 37 -21.77 -28.33 30.70
CA PRO A 37 -21.95 -27.16 29.84
C PRO A 37 -20.98 -26.05 30.26
N LEU A 38 -20.24 -25.51 29.29
CA LEU A 38 -19.46 -24.30 29.46
C LEU A 38 -20.40 -23.10 29.65
N ARG A 39 -20.16 -22.32 30.71
CA ARG A 39 -20.93 -21.15 31.10
C ARG A 39 -20.62 -20.00 30.14
N ALA A 40 -21.63 -19.50 29.42
CA ALA A 40 -21.51 -18.35 28.53
C ALA A 40 -21.16 -17.06 29.32
N PRO A 41 -20.34 -16.15 28.76
CA PRO A 41 -20.09 -14.85 29.37
C PRO A 41 -21.35 -13.96 29.29
N PRO A 42 -21.52 -12.99 30.22
CA PRO A 42 -22.68 -12.11 30.23
C PRO A 42 -22.64 -11.17 29.02
N ARG A 43 -23.77 -11.07 28.30
CA ARG A 43 -23.98 -10.08 27.23
C ARG A 43 -23.98 -8.67 27.83
N PRO A 44 -23.26 -7.69 27.27
CA PRO A 44 -23.40 -6.30 27.69
C PRO A 44 -24.81 -5.80 27.34
N GLN A 45 -25.51 -5.27 28.34
CA GLN A 45 -26.85 -4.72 28.17
C GLN A 45 -26.75 -3.42 27.38
N LEU A 46 -27.34 -3.40 26.19
CA LEU A 46 -27.45 -2.19 25.37
C LEU A 46 -28.41 -1.22 26.06
N VAL A 47 -27.87 -0.19 26.71
CA VAL A 47 -28.67 0.87 27.33
C VAL A 47 -29.32 1.69 26.21
N ARG A 48 -30.63 1.58 26.09
CA ARG A 48 -31.45 2.24 25.07
C ARG A 48 -31.46 3.76 25.33
N ARG A 49 -30.51 4.50 24.74
CA ARG A 49 -30.51 5.97 24.76
C ARG A 49 -31.76 6.48 24.04
N ARG A 50 -32.63 7.20 24.76
CA ARG A 50 -33.74 7.95 24.17
C ARG A 50 -33.19 9.22 23.53
N LEU A 51 -33.20 9.29 22.21
CA LEU A 51 -32.93 10.53 21.49
C LEU A 51 -34.17 11.42 21.59
N ARG A 52 -34.01 12.64 22.11
CA ARG A 52 -35.03 13.70 22.04
C ARG A 52 -34.87 14.42 20.71
N ALA A 53 -35.88 14.31 19.85
CA ALA A 53 -36.01 15.16 18.68
C ALA A 53 -36.38 16.58 19.14
N VAL A 54 -35.54 17.56 18.83
CA VAL A 54 -35.89 18.98 18.94
C VAL A 54 -36.04 19.51 17.52
N GLN A 55 -37.24 19.99 17.26
CA GLN A 55 -37.73 20.51 16.00
C GLN A 55 -37.24 21.96 15.85
N VAL A 56 -36.47 22.25 14.81
CA VAL A 56 -36.19 23.63 14.38
C VAL A 56 -37.22 23.98 13.32
N GLY A 57 -38.19 24.80 13.70
CA GLY A 57 -39.11 25.46 12.76
C GLY A 57 -38.59 26.85 12.45
N GLY A 58 -38.60 27.24 11.17
CA GLY A 58 -38.38 28.61 10.74
C GLY A 58 -37.87 28.75 9.31
N GLU A 59 -38.78 28.66 8.33
CA GLU A 59 -38.74 29.48 7.11
C GLU A 59 -39.88 30.51 7.23
N PRO A 60 -39.91 31.64 6.48
CA PRO A 60 -39.14 31.94 5.27
C PRO A 60 -38.52 33.36 5.25
N SER A 61 -37.55 33.60 4.36
CA SER A 61 -37.55 34.84 3.57
C SER A 61 -36.63 34.70 2.38
N ALA A 62 -37.25 34.76 1.19
CA ALA A 62 -36.57 34.88 -0.07
C ALA A 62 -35.82 36.22 -0.14
N ALA A 63 -34.50 36.14 -0.31
CA ALA A 63 -33.72 37.17 -0.99
C ALA A 63 -32.83 36.41 -1.97
N GLY A 64 -33.03 36.65 -3.27
CA GLY A 64 -32.34 35.96 -4.33
C GLY A 64 -30.84 36.08 -4.20
N ALA A 65 -30.17 34.94 -4.03
CA ALA A 65 -28.81 34.77 -4.49
C ALA A 65 -28.89 34.26 -5.93
N ALA A 66 -28.19 34.95 -6.82
CA ALA A 66 -27.88 34.48 -8.16
C ALA A 66 -27.31 33.04 -8.10
N PRO A 67 -27.35 32.25 -9.19
CA PRO A 67 -26.61 31.01 -9.23
C PRO A 67 -25.12 31.37 -9.11
N GLU A 68 -24.60 31.24 -7.88
CA GLU A 68 -23.18 31.12 -7.64
C GLU A 68 -22.75 29.87 -8.42
N GLU A 69 -22.02 30.07 -9.51
CA GLU A 69 -21.35 28.97 -10.19
C GLU A 69 -20.46 28.30 -9.14
N ALA A 70 -20.85 27.10 -8.70
CA ALA A 70 -20.03 26.27 -7.86
C ALA A 70 -18.74 25.98 -8.63
N GLN A 71 -17.72 26.81 -8.41
CA GLN A 71 -16.39 26.60 -8.95
C GLN A 71 -15.91 25.27 -8.40
N GLU A 72 -15.94 24.24 -9.26
CA GLU A 72 -15.51 22.88 -8.95
C GLU A 72 -14.10 22.94 -8.36
N GLU A 73 -13.93 22.54 -7.10
CA GLU A 73 -12.64 22.66 -6.42
C GLU A 73 -11.56 21.90 -7.23
N PRO A 74 -10.41 22.53 -7.50
CA PRO A 74 -9.39 21.93 -8.35
C PRO A 74 -8.86 20.64 -7.71
N SER A 75 -9.09 19.52 -8.39
CA SER A 75 -8.70 18.20 -7.92
C SER A 75 -8.21 17.32 -9.06
N ILE A 76 -7.38 16.35 -8.70
CA ILE A 76 -6.78 15.40 -9.62
C ILE A 76 -7.27 14.01 -9.24
N ASP A 77 -7.81 13.29 -10.21
CA ASP A 77 -8.23 11.91 -10.05
C ASP A 77 -7.10 10.95 -10.43
N PHE A 78 -6.94 9.92 -9.62
CA PHE A 78 -5.91 8.90 -9.77
C PHE A 78 -6.57 7.54 -9.91
N ALA A 79 -6.13 6.78 -10.90
CA ALA A 79 -6.35 5.35 -10.99
C ALA A 79 -5.04 4.63 -10.63
N PHE A 80 -4.97 4.05 -9.43
CA PHE A 80 -3.82 3.27 -8.97
C PHE A 80 -4.03 1.80 -9.28
N VAL A 81 -3.21 1.24 -10.16
CA VAL A 81 -3.33 -0.15 -10.63
C VAL A 81 -2.38 -1.02 -9.84
N ALA A 82 -2.89 -2.04 -9.15
CA ALA A 82 -2.09 -2.98 -8.37
C ALA A 82 -1.18 -3.82 -9.29
N PRO A 83 -0.09 -4.41 -8.78
CA PRO A 83 0.76 -5.29 -9.59
C PRO A 83 0.10 -6.64 -9.92
N ARG A 84 -0.89 -7.09 -9.14
CA ARG A 84 -1.59 -8.37 -9.35
C ARG A 84 -2.98 -8.17 -9.89
N LEU A 85 -3.40 -9.09 -10.76
CA LEU A 85 -4.75 -9.16 -11.29
C LEU A 85 -5.70 -9.79 -10.27
N LEU A 86 -6.97 -9.45 -10.39
CA LEU A 86 -8.06 -10.11 -9.68
C LEU A 86 -8.25 -11.55 -10.20
N PRO A 87 -8.97 -12.43 -9.47
CA PRO A 87 -9.20 -13.82 -9.88
C PRO A 87 -9.91 -13.98 -11.24
N ASP A 88 -10.60 -12.94 -11.71
CA ASP A 88 -11.27 -12.88 -13.01
C ASP A 88 -10.33 -12.43 -14.15
N GLY A 89 -9.07 -12.09 -13.84
CA GLY A 89 -8.08 -11.60 -14.80
C GLY A 89 -8.12 -10.10 -15.06
N THR A 90 -9.01 -9.34 -14.40
CA THR A 90 -9.07 -7.89 -14.54
C THR A 90 -8.03 -7.18 -13.67
N PRO A 91 -7.52 -6.00 -14.07
CA PRO A 91 -6.62 -5.24 -13.22
C PRO A 91 -7.34 -4.73 -11.96
N ASP A 92 -6.70 -4.88 -10.81
CA ASP A 92 -7.20 -4.28 -9.57
C ASP A 92 -6.85 -2.79 -9.55
N VAL A 93 -7.87 -1.94 -9.61
CA VAL A 93 -7.74 -0.48 -9.73
C VAL A 93 -8.36 0.21 -8.52
N HIS A 94 -7.58 1.06 -7.87
CA HIS A 94 -8.04 1.92 -6.79
C HIS A 94 -8.14 3.37 -7.25
N TYR A 95 -9.37 3.89 -7.27
CA TYR A 95 -9.63 5.30 -7.60
C TYR A 95 -9.51 6.20 -6.37
N ARG A 96 -8.79 7.32 -6.50
CA ARG A 96 -8.61 8.32 -5.44
C ARG A 96 -8.62 9.72 -6.04
N THR A 97 -8.97 10.70 -5.24
CA THR A 97 -8.92 12.12 -5.61
C THR A 97 -8.03 12.84 -4.62
N ALA A 98 -7.12 13.68 -5.11
CA ALA A 98 -6.26 14.49 -4.26
C ALA A 98 -5.99 15.87 -4.87
N ARG A 99 -5.59 16.82 -4.02
CA ARG A 99 -5.13 18.13 -4.47
C ARG A 99 -3.73 18.04 -5.08
N GLY A 100 -3.48 18.82 -6.12
CA GLY A 100 -2.15 18.99 -6.69
C GLY A 100 -1.20 19.77 -5.77
N GLY A 101 0.06 19.88 -6.18
CA GLY A 101 1.16 20.46 -5.40
C GLY A 101 1.82 19.49 -4.41
N GLN A 102 1.31 18.28 -4.24
CA GLN A 102 1.80 17.29 -3.28
C GLN A 102 2.75 16.28 -3.92
N LYS A 103 3.59 15.61 -3.11
CA LYS A 103 4.39 14.48 -3.59
C LYS A 103 3.49 13.28 -3.83
N LEU A 104 3.74 12.57 -4.93
CA LEU A 104 2.96 11.39 -5.29
C LEU A 104 3.06 10.29 -4.20
N ARG A 105 4.21 10.18 -3.53
CA ARG A 105 4.38 9.28 -2.37
C ARG A 105 3.37 9.57 -1.27
N ASP A 106 3.18 10.84 -0.92
CA ASP A 106 2.36 11.22 0.22
C ASP A 106 0.89 10.96 -0.10
N ILE A 107 0.45 11.33 -1.30
CA ILE A 107 -0.89 11.00 -1.83
C ILE A 107 -1.15 9.50 -1.74
N MET A 108 -0.21 8.65 -2.19
CA MET A 108 -0.38 7.20 -2.14
C MET A 108 -0.49 6.67 -0.70
N LEU A 109 0.38 7.14 0.20
CA LEU A 109 0.42 6.65 1.58
C LEU A 109 -0.80 7.10 2.40
N GLU A 110 -1.24 8.34 2.23
CA GLU A 110 -2.43 8.89 2.91
C GLU A 110 -3.72 8.17 2.47
N ASN A 111 -3.76 7.71 1.21
CA ASN A 111 -4.89 7.00 0.63
C ASN A 111 -4.82 5.46 0.75
N TYR A 112 -3.89 4.96 1.58
CA TYR A 112 -3.65 3.54 1.82
C TYR A 112 -3.37 2.73 0.54
N ILE A 113 -2.65 3.33 -0.41
CA ILE A 113 -2.18 2.67 -1.62
C ILE A 113 -0.77 2.12 -1.38
N ASP A 114 -0.57 0.85 -1.74
CA ASP A 114 0.71 0.18 -1.54
C ASP A 114 1.75 0.67 -2.55
N LEU A 115 2.64 1.54 -2.06
CA LEU A 115 3.79 2.03 -2.82
C LEU A 115 5.01 1.10 -2.73
N TYR A 116 5.14 0.38 -1.63
CA TYR A 116 6.33 -0.40 -1.30
C TYR A 116 6.09 -1.89 -1.42
N GLY A 117 7.14 -2.62 -1.81
CA GLY A 117 7.16 -4.06 -1.63
C GLY A 117 7.01 -4.44 -0.15
N PRO A 118 6.61 -5.70 0.13
CA PRO A 118 6.31 -6.17 1.48
C PRO A 118 7.47 -5.98 2.48
N TYR A 119 8.72 -6.02 2.01
CA TYR A 119 9.91 -5.77 2.84
C TYR A 119 10.35 -4.30 2.83
N ASP A 120 10.23 -3.64 1.69
CA ASP A 120 10.71 -2.27 1.50
C ASP A 120 10.05 -1.28 2.44
N LYS A 121 8.74 -1.48 2.70
CA LYS A 121 7.94 -0.61 3.56
C LYS A 121 8.55 -0.49 4.96
N PHE A 122 9.06 -1.58 5.52
CA PHE A 122 9.53 -1.62 6.91
C PHE A 122 11.04 -1.50 7.06
N LEU A 123 11.81 -1.98 6.08
CA LEU A 123 13.26 -2.16 6.24
C LEU A 123 14.11 -1.24 5.36
N LEU A 124 13.61 -0.83 4.19
CA LEU A 124 14.47 -0.27 3.14
C LEU A 124 14.01 1.11 2.63
N ASN A 125 12.91 1.68 3.13
CA ASN A 125 12.44 2.99 2.68
C ASN A 125 13.19 4.15 3.36
N CYS A 126 13.61 5.15 2.58
CA CYS A 126 14.34 6.34 3.07
C CYS A 126 13.43 7.51 3.48
N SER A 127 12.15 7.28 3.78
CA SER A 127 11.18 8.33 4.14
C SER A 127 10.98 9.49 3.15
N GLY A 128 11.56 9.42 1.95
CA GLY A 128 11.35 10.39 0.87
C GLY A 128 12.64 11.04 0.38
N GLY A 129 13.78 10.71 0.98
CA GLY A 129 15.09 11.29 0.64
C GLY A 129 15.64 10.95 -0.76
N GLY A 130 14.96 10.12 -1.55
CA GLY A 130 15.34 9.84 -2.94
C GLY A 130 16.54 8.92 -3.12
N VAL A 131 17.11 8.36 -2.04
CA VAL A 131 18.34 7.55 -2.09
C VAL A 131 18.11 6.04 -2.13
N CYS A 132 16.98 5.54 -1.60
CA CYS A 132 16.75 4.09 -1.52
C CYS A 132 16.24 3.44 -2.82
N GLY A 133 15.64 4.24 -3.72
CA GLY A 133 15.04 3.71 -4.94
C GLY A 133 13.86 2.76 -4.75
N THR A 134 13.21 2.70 -3.58
CA THR A 134 12.08 1.77 -3.34
C THR A 134 10.71 2.35 -3.67
N CYS A 135 10.60 3.69 -3.84
CA CYS A 135 9.35 4.40 -4.12
C CYS A 135 9.00 4.39 -5.63
N ILE A 136 9.25 3.28 -6.34
CA ILE A 136 9.13 3.20 -7.81
C ILE A 136 7.67 3.02 -8.23
N VAL A 137 7.24 3.85 -9.16
CA VAL A 137 5.95 3.74 -9.86
C VAL A 137 6.13 3.88 -11.35
N GLU A 138 5.22 3.31 -12.14
CA GLU A 138 5.14 3.58 -13.56
C GLU A 138 3.97 4.51 -13.85
N VAL A 139 4.24 5.60 -14.58
CA VAL A 139 3.22 6.54 -15.02
C VAL A 139 2.74 6.08 -16.38
N VAL A 140 1.51 5.58 -16.43
CA VAL A 140 0.87 5.09 -17.66
C VAL A 140 0.31 6.27 -18.43
N GLU A 141 -0.41 7.16 -17.74
CA GLU A 141 -1.04 8.37 -18.28
C GLU A 141 -0.83 9.56 -17.34
N GLY A 142 -0.85 10.78 -17.88
CA GLY A 142 -0.70 12.03 -17.11
C GLY A 142 0.76 12.38 -16.76
N LYS A 143 1.74 11.92 -17.55
CA LYS A 143 3.18 12.15 -17.26
C LYS A 143 3.55 13.63 -17.20
N GLU A 144 2.91 14.44 -18.02
CA GLU A 144 3.04 15.89 -18.11
C GLU A 144 2.56 16.63 -16.85
N MET A 145 1.70 16.01 -16.05
CA MET A 145 1.23 16.57 -14.78
C MET A 145 2.31 16.48 -13.68
N LEU A 146 3.34 15.66 -13.87
CA LEU A 146 4.40 15.52 -12.88
C LEU A 146 5.54 16.51 -13.11
N SER A 147 6.15 16.93 -12.01
CA SER A 147 7.39 17.70 -12.02
C SER A 147 8.47 17.00 -12.87
N PRO A 148 9.40 17.75 -13.48
CA PRO A 148 10.53 17.16 -14.21
C PRO A 148 11.34 16.22 -13.31
N LYS A 149 12.00 15.23 -13.93
CA LYS A 149 12.86 14.29 -13.21
C LYS A 149 14.06 15.02 -12.61
N THR A 150 14.35 14.76 -11.33
CA THR A 150 15.55 15.26 -10.65
C THR A 150 16.79 14.48 -11.10
N GLU A 151 18.00 15.01 -10.87
CA GLU A 151 19.24 14.31 -11.24
C GLU A 151 19.40 12.98 -10.48
N VAL A 152 19.01 12.94 -9.21
CA VAL A 152 18.99 11.71 -8.39
C VAL A 152 18.07 10.67 -9.02
N GLU A 153 16.88 11.09 -9.45
CA GLU A 153 15.92 10.20 -10.11
C GLU A 153 16.45 9.68 -11.45
N LYS A 154 17.13 10.53 -12.25
CA LYS A 154 17.75 10.14 -13.52
C LYS A 154 18.84 9.09 -13.30
N GLU A 155 19.70 9.27 -12.31
CA GLU A 155 20.76 8.31 -11.97
C GLU A 155 20.22 6.98 -11.47
N MET A 156 19.23 7.02 -10.56
CA MET A 156 18.58 5.82 -10.02
C MET A 156 17.84 5.01 -11.10
N LEU A 157 17.15 5.70 -12.01
CA LEU A 157 16.30 5.06 -13.03
C LEU A 157 16.98 4.93 -14.40
N LYS A 158 18.31 5.11 -14.51
CA LYS A 158 19.01 5.14 -15.81
C LYS A 158 18.87 3.87 -16.66
N ARG A 159 18.63 2.71 -16.03
CA ARG A 159 18.41 1.42 -16.71
C ARG A 159 16.94 1.02 -16.78
N LYS A 160 16.03 1.89 -16.37
CA LYS A 160 14.59 1.62 -16.30
C LYS A 160 13.84 2.37 -17.41
N PRO A 161 12.60 1.96 -17.74
CA PRO A 161 11.78 2.67 -18.72
C PRO A 161 11.59 4.15 -18.35
N LYS A 162 11.50 5.02 -19.38
CA LYS A 162 11.32 6.47 -19.18
C LYS A 162 10.01 6.85 -18.50
N THR A 163 9.02 5.95 -18.52
CA THR A 163 7.71 6.08 -17.86
C THR A 163 7.82 5.93 -16.34
N TRP A 164 8.89 5.31 -15.83
CA TRP A 164 9.06 5.09 -14.40
C TRP A 164 9.45 6.38 -13.70
N ARG A 165 8.95 6.52 -12.47
CA ARG A 165 9.21 7.65 -11.59
C ARG A 165 9.51 7.17 -10.18
N LEU A 166 10.29 7.96 -9.45
CA LEU A 166 10.35 7.89 -8.00
C LEU A 166 9.19 8.74 -7.45
N ALA A 167 8.14 8.10 -6.93
CA ALA A 167 6.95 8.78 -6.40
C ALA A 167 7.29 9.81 -5.31
N CYS A 168 8.36 9.56 -4.55
CA CYS A 168 8.83 10.46 -3.51
C CYS A 168 9.53 11.73 -4.03
N GLN A 169 9.97 11.72 -5.29
CA GLN A 169 10.61 12.88 -5.92
C GLN A 169 9.64 13.62 -6.87
N ALA A 170 8.63 12.93 -7.39
CA ALA A 170 7.61 13.49 -8.27
C ALA A 170 6.57 14.30 -7.50
N THR A 171 6.46 15.60 -7.80
CA THR A 171 5.35 16.45 -7.36
C THR A 171 4.26 16.41 -8.43
N VAL A 172 3.00 16.27 -8.02
CA VAL A 172 1.85 16.24 -8.93
C VAL A 172 1.27 17.64 -9.09
N GLY A 173 1.37 18.22 -10.28
CA GLY A 173 0.76 19.51 -10.63
C GLY A 173 1.05 20.65 -9.65
N ASN A 174 0.18 21.65 -9.70
CA ASN A 174 0.08 22.73 -8.72
C ASN A 174 -1.25 22.61 -7.95
N ALA A 175 -1.46 23.44 -6.94
CA ALA A 175 -2.70 23.43 -6.15
C ALA A 175 -3.97 23.61 -6.99
N ASP A 176 -3.88 24.36 -8.10
CA ASP A 176 -5.00 24.66 -9.00
C ASP A 176 -5.10 23.70 -10.20
N SER A 177 -4.25 22.67 -10.25
CA SER A 177 -4.26 21.72 -11.35
C SER A 177 -5.45 20.76 -11.24
N THR A 178 -6.11 20.54 -12.37
CA THR A 178 -7.17 19.54 -12.54
C THR A 178 -6.77 18.53 -13.60
N GLY A 179 -7.24 17.30 -13.46
CA GLY A 179 -7.03 16.27 -14.47
C GLY A 179 -7.01 14.87 -13.89
N GLN A 180 -6.49 13.94 -14.68
CA GLN A 180 -6.52 12.53 -14.34
C GLN A 180 -5.15 11.89 -14.58
N MET A 181 -4.83 10.88 -13.78
CA MET A 181 -3.58 10.14 -13.88
C MET A 181 -3.79 8.64 -13.67
N VAL A 182 -3.10 7.83 -14.47
CA VAL A 182 -3.07 6.38 -14.29
C VAL A 182 -1.68 5.97 -13.84
N ILE A 183 -1.60 5.40 -12.64
CA ILE A 183 -0.34 5.02 -11.99
C ILE A 183 -0.33 3.51 -11.75
N GLN A 184 0.66 2.83 -12.33
CA GLN A 184 0.94 1.44 -12.05
C GLN A 184 1.83 1.33 -10.80
N GLN A 185 1.32 0.62 -9.79
CA GLN A 185 2.03 0.28 -8.56
C GLN A 185 3.06 -0.82 -8.83
N LEU A 186 4.19 -0.76 -8.13
CA LEU A 186 5.22 -1.80 -8.10
C LEU A 186 5.53 -2.39 -9.49
N PRO A 187 6.00 -1.57 -10.46
CA PRO A 187 6.10 -1.98 -11.85
C PRO A 187 7.13 -3.09 -12.10
N GLU A 188 8.00 -3.37 -11.13
CA GLU A 188 8.91 -4.54 -11.16
C GLU A 188 8.20 -5.86 -10.85
N TRP A 189 7.02 -5.82 -10.24
CA TRP A 189 6.27 -6.97 -9.73
C TRP A 189 4.95 -7.17 -10.47
N LYS A 190 4.64 -6.31 -11.44
CA LYS A 190 3.39 -6.38 -12.19
C LYS A 190 3.38 -7.61 -13.09
N VAL A 191 2.24 -8.31 -13.12
CA VAL A 191 2.04 -9.50 -13.97
C VAL A 191 1.44 -9.17 -15.34
N HIS A 192 0.94 -7.96 -15.54
CA HIS A 192 0.37 -7.50 -16.80
C HIS A 192 1.23 -6.45 -17.49
N GLU A 193 1.14 -6.44 -18.82
CA GLU A 193 1.74 -5.41 -19.67
C GLU A 193 0.67 -4.41 -20.10
N TRP A 194 1.11 -3.19 -20.39
CA TRP A 194 0.26 -2.16 -20.98
C TRP A 194 0.43 -2.23 -22.49
N ASP A 195 -0.66 -2.47 -23.23
CA ASP A 195 -0.67 -2.35 -24.68
C ASP A 195 -0.45 -0.89 -25.06
N LYS A 196 0.79 -0.56 -25.45
CA LYS A 196 1.12 0.76 -25.96
C LYS A 196 0.52 0.87 -27.35
N GLN A 197 -0.66 1.48 -27.47
CA GLN A 197 -1.15 1.91 -28.78
C GLN A 197 -0.11 2.88 -29.35
N LYS A 198 0.51 2.47 -30.46
CA LYS A 198 1.56 3.23 -31.17
C LYS A 198 0.94 4.31 -32.05
#